data_AF-A0A4U5V9Z6-F1
#
_entry.id   AF-A0A4U5V9Z6-F1
#
_cell.length_a   1.000
_cell.length_b   1.000
_cell.length_c   1.000
_cell.angle_alpha   90.00
_cell.angle_beta   90.00
_cell.angle_gamma   90.00
#
_symmetry.space_group_name_H-M   'P 1'
#
loop_
_entity.id
_entity.type
_entity.pdbx_description
1 polymer ?
#
loop_
_entity_poly.entity_id
_entity_poly.type
_entity_poly.pdbx_seq_one_letter_code
_entity_poly.pdbx_strand_id
1 'polypeptide(L)'
;MTRRSCAIPAVGIIAALLLVAGIGLFLSHAFRTLMQERLKKEIVLVEGSRVFESWKKPPPPVYMEFFFFNFTNMDMFFQGAKPEVQQVGPYTYREYRYKDNVSMVENGSKVVAYNTKSFVFVREKSVGDPTVDIITTVNIPAWAVMTKVKGSFWRANMVSIWMSSLGSGLFTTRTVDELLWGYVDPLLTRVATTQKDVETIFGLIRLTFWTSNQSNSINGSDGSAFHPLLKKDERIYIFTPDLCRSIYMEFEKDVEVKGIPAYRFTPPRSVLASKEENPANEGFCVSPQECLGTGLLKVSPCRRGAPVVASFPHFHLGDSKYVDAVEGMSPQWEDHQTFLDLNPTTGVIVRANKRAQINILISRIVGFPKTKGFNETVFPIMFLNESVVIDDASAAKVQKLLLIVNLVSNFPLIIVGLGALMLAIFIVLLIRARKQQTSTEEETSYTPASDKEKEDPQNGTYIALTAKEDPQA
;
A
#
# COMPACT_ATOMS: atom_id res chain seq x y z
N MET A 1 -28.68 46.91 -43.98
CA MET A 1 -27.66 46.95 -42.89
C MET A 1 -28.20 46.21 -41.67
N THR A 2 -27.97 44.89 -41.52
CA THR A 2 -28.57 44.12 -40.40
C THR A 2 -27.61 43.14 -39.71
N ARG A 3 -26.43 42.85 -40.27
CA ARG A 3 -25.48 41.87 -39.70
C ARG A 3 -24.73 42.34 -38.45
N ARG A 4 -24.59 43.66 -38.22
CA ARG A 4 -23.83 44.20 -37.07
C ARG A 4 -24.62 44.21 -35.75
N SER A 5 -25.94 44.10 -35.79
CA SER A 5 -26.80 44.27 -34.59
C SER A 5 -26.91 43.01 -33.71
N CYS A 6 -26.68 41.81 -34.25
CA CYS A 6 -26.66 40.56 -33.47
C CYS A 6 -25.29 40.20 -32.86
N ALA A 7 -24.19 40.80 -33.33
CA ALA A 7 -22.85 40.44 -32.88
C ALA A 7 -22.54 40.95 -31.46
N ILE A 8 -22.97 42.16 -31.12
CA ILE A 8 -22.76 42.79 -29.81
C ILE A 8 -23.44 42.02 -28.67
N PRO A 9 -24.74 41.65 -28.76
CA PRO A 9 -25.38 40.86 -27.70
C PRO A 9 -24.82 39.43 -27.61
N ALA A 10 -24.41 38.82 -28.73
CA ALA A 10 -23.77 37.51 -28.73
C ALA A 10 -22.43 37.52 -27.97
N VAL A 11 -21.58 38.54 -28.21
CA VAL A 11 -20.31 38.71 -27.49
C VAL A 11 -20.54 38.97 -26.00
N GLY A 12 -21.54 39.77 -25.64
CA GLY A 12 -21.91 40.01 -24.23
C GLY A 12 -22.37 38.74 -23.50
N ILE A 13 -23.17 37.90 -24.16
CA ILE A 13 -23.61 36.61 -23.60
C ILE A 13 -22.42 35.66 -23.42
N ILE A 14 -21.53 35.56 -24.41
CA ILE A 14 -20.33 34.70 -24.32
C ILE A 14 -19.42 35.17 -23.18
N ALA A 15 -19.20 36.48 -23.04
CA ALA A 15 -18.39 37.04 -21.96
C ALA A 15 -19.00 36.76 -20.57
N ALA A 16 -20.32 36.88 -20.43
CA ALA A 16 -21.02 36.55 -19.18
C ALA A 16 -20.91 35.07 -18.83
N LEU A 17 -21.07 34.18 -19.82
CA LEU A 17 -20.92 32.73 -19.63
C LEU A 17 -19.49 32.35 -19.23
N LEU A 18 -18.48 32.95 -19.86
CA LEU A 18 -17.07 32.73 -19.50
C LEU A 18 -16.76 33.24 -18.09
N LEU A 19 -17.34 34.37 -17.68
CA LEU A 19 -17.18 34.91 -16.33
C LEU A 19 -17.83 34.01 -15.27
N VAL A 20 -19.05 33.52 -15.52
CA VAL A 20 -19.73 32.55 -14.65
C VAL A 20 -18.94 31.24 -14.57
N ALA A 21 -18.42 30.74 -15.70
CA ALA A 21 -17.58 29.54 -15.73
C ALA A 21 -16.27 29.75 -14.95
N GLY A 22 -15.62 30.92 -15.10
CA GLY A 22 -14.40 31.27 -14.37
C GLY A 22 -14.63 31.34 -12.85
N ILE A 23 -15.70 32.02 -12.42
CA ILE A 23 -16.10 32.06 -11.00
C ILE A 23 -16.42 30.66 -10.48
N GLY A 24 -17.14 29.85 -11.26
CA GLY A 24 -17.48 28.49 -10.87
C GLY A 24 -16.26 27.58 -10.69
N LEU A 25 -15.29 27.66 -11.60
CA LEU A 25 -14.02 26.94 -11.49
C LEU A 25 -13.21 27.41 -10.28
N PHE A 26 -13.15 28.72 -10.02
CA PHE A 26 -12.46 29.27 -8.87
C PHE A 26 -13.10 28.83 -7.55
N LEU A 27 -14.42 28.96 -7.41
CA LEU A 27 -15.17 28.51 -6.23
C LEU A 27 -15.04 26.99 -6.03
N SER A 28 -15.10 26.22 -7.10
CA SER A 28 -14.86 24.77 -7.06
C SER A 28 -13.46 24.45 -6.55
N HIS A 29 -12.43 25.14 -7.05
CA HIS A 29 -11.06 24.92 -6.58
C HIS A 29 -10.91 25.30 -5.10
N ALA A 30 -11.38 26.48 -4.69
CA ALA A 30 -11.31 26.94 -3.31
C ALA A 30 -12.05 25.98 -2.35
N PHE A 31 -13.23 25.51 -2.74
CA PHE A 31 -14.03 24.59 -1.94
C PHE A 31 -13.39 23.20 -1.85
N ARG A 32 -12.81 22.69 -2.95
CA ARG A 32 -12.03 21.45 -2.95
C ARG A 32 -10.86 21.53 -1.96
N THR A 33 -10.11 22.64 -1.97
CA THR A 33 -9.00 22.85 -1.01
C THR A 33 -9.49 22.87 0.43
N LEU A 34 -10.61 23.54 0.71
CA LEU A 34 -11.21 23.56 2.05
C LEU A 34 -11.64 22.15 2.51
N MET A 35 -12.24 21.35 1.62
CA MET A 35 -12.64 19.98 1.92
C MET A 35 -11.45 19.06 2.17
N GLN A 36 -10.36 19.23 1.42
CA GLN A 36 -9.12 18.50 1.66
C GLN A 36 -8.53 18.82 3.03
N GLU A 37 -8.52 20.09 3.44
CA GLU A 37 -8.06 20.50 4.78
C GLU A 37 -8.97 19.96 5.90
N ARG A 38 -10.29 19.92 5.67
CA ARG A 38 -11.23 19.28 6.61
C ARG A 38 -10.94 17.78 6.75
N LEU A 39 -10.72 17.09 5.63
CA LEU A 39 -10.41 15.67 5.61
C LEU A 39 -9.13 15.35 6.38
N LYS A 40 -8.06 16.15 6.18
CA LYS A 40 -6.80 16.00 6.93
C LYS A 40 -7.02 16.09 8.44
N LYS A 41 -7.90 16.98 8.91
CA LYS A 41 -8.20 17.15 10.35
C LYS A 41 -9.02 16.00 10.94
N GLU A 42 -9.93 15.40 10.18
CA GLU A 42 -10.77 14.28 10.63
C GLU A 42 -10.01 12.94 10.71
N ILE A 43 -8.93 12.78 9.93
CA ILE A 43 -8.11 11.56 9.88
C ILE A 43 -7.00 11.56 10.95
N VAL A 44 -6.87 12.63 11.74
CA VAL A 44 -5.87 12.71 12.81
C VAL A 44 -6.23 11.74 13.95
N LEU A 45 -5.20 11.09 14.50
CA LEU A 45 -5.32 10.25 15.70
C LEU A 45 -5.56 11.12 16.92
N VAL A 46 -6.82 11.41 17.21
CA VAL A 46 -7.26 12.10 18.41
C VAL A 46 -7.94 11.11 19.35
N GLU A 47 -7.59 11.13 20.63
CA GLU A 47 -8.21 10.26 21.63
C GLU A 47 -9.74 10.45 21.65
N GLY A 48 -10.49 9.34 21.64
CA GLY A 48 -11.95 9.35 21.53
C GLY A 48 -12.51 9.51 20.11
N SER A 49 -11.67 9.74 19.08
CA SER A 49 -12.11 9.74 17.69
C SER A 49 -12.37 8.32 17.15
N ARG A 50 -13.20 8.20 16.12
CA ARG A 50 -13.47 6.91 15.45
C ARG A 50 -12.23 6.32 14.78
N VAL A 51 -11.35 7.19 14.27
CA VAL A 51 -10.10 6.80 13.61
C VAL A 51 -9.13 6.23 14.65
N PHE A 52 -9.05 6.85 15.84
CA PHE A 52 -8.25 6.35 16.95
C PHE A 52 -8.69 4.96 17.43
N GLU A 53 -10.00 4.73 17.60
CA GLU A 53 -10.50 3.40 17.97
C GLU A 53 -10.22 2.34 16.90
N SER A 54 -10.37 2.70 15.62
CA SER A 54 -10.06 1.79 14.51
C SER A 54 -8.56 1.50 14.38
N TRP A 55 -7.71 2.48 14.70
CA TRP A 55 -6.26 2.31 14.74
C TRP A 55 -5.81 1.46 15.93
N LYS A 56 -6.48 1.60 17.08
CA LYS A 56 -6.22 0.79 18.29
C LYS A 56 -6.67 -0.66 18.14
N LYS A 57 -7.82 -0.86 17.49
CA LYS A 57 -8.42 -2.18 17.20
C LYS A 57 -8.79 -2.29 15.71
N PRO A 58 -7.83 -2.64 14.85
CA PRO A 58 -8.06 -2.75 13.41
C PRO A 58 -9.19 -3.74 13.07
N PRO A 59 -10.23 -3.31 12.33
CA PRO A 59 -11.38 -4.15 12.01
C PRO A 59 -11.13 -5.29 10.99
N PRO A 60 -10.37 -5.10 9.88
CA PRO A 60 -10.25 -6.16 8.89
C PRO A 60 -9.36 -7.29 9.41
N PRO A 61 -9.73 -8.56 9.18
CA PRO A 61 -8.90 -9.69 9.55
C PRO A 61 -7.62 -9.68 8.72
N VAL A 62 -6.49 -9.88 9.39
CA VAL A 62 -5.18 -10.07 8.77
C VAL A 62 -4.86 -11.56 8.84
N TYR A 63 -4.36 -12.11 7.75
CA TYR A 63 -3.89 -13.48 7.69
C TYR A 63 -2.40 -13.49 7.45
N MET A 64 -1.69 -14.29 8.25
CA MET A 64 -0.29 -14.60 8.10
C MET A 64 -0.17 -16.03 7.59
N GLU A 65 0.31 -16.19 6.36
CA GLU A 65 0.48 -17.48 5.73
C GLU A 65 1.97 -17.83 5.63
N PHE A 66 2.32 -19.05 6.01
CA PHE A 66 3.70 -19.55 5.97
C PHE A 66 3.83 -20.65 4.91
N PHE A 67 4.86 -20.52 4.07
CA PHE A 67 5.21 -21.48 3.02
C PHE A 67 6.65 -21.92 3.24
N PHE A 68 6.86 -23.20 3.58
CA PHE A 68 8.17 -23.76 3.85
C PHE A 68 8.79 -24.36 2.59
N PHE A 69 10.12 -24.39 2.55
CA PHE A 69 10.87 -25.13 1.54
C PHE A 69 11.44 -26.39 2.18
N ASN A 70 10.78 -27.52 1.94
CA ASN A 70 11.18 -28.83 2.44
C ASN A 70 12.34 -29.39 1.62
N PHE A 71 13.44 -29.74 2.27
CA PHE A 71 14.65 -30.22 1.61
C PHE A 71 14.57 -31.73 1.28
N THR A 72 14.64 -32.09 0.00
CA THR A 72 14.30 -33.46 -0.46
C THR A 72 15.51 -34.34 -0.78
N ASN A 73 16.64 -33.77 -1.20
CA ASN A 73 17.77 -34.54 -1.75
C ASN A 73 19.08 -34.44 -0.93
N MET A 74 18.97 -34.49 0.41
CA MET A 74 20.08 -34.26 1.34
C MET A 74 21.32 -35.14 1.08
N ASP A 75 21.14 -36.44 0.83
CA ASP A 75 22.26 -37.37 0.63
C ASP A 75 23.07 -37.06 -0.65
N MET A 76 22.38 -36.65 -1.72
CA MET A 76 23.01 -36.24 -2.98
C MET A 76 23.68 -34.87 -2.84
N PHE A 77 23.07 -33.96 -2.08
CA PHE A 77 23.66 -32.65 -1.79
C PHE A 77 25.00 -32.78 -1.06
N PHE A 78 25.12 -33.71 -0.10
CA PHE A 78 26.40 -33.99 0.55
C PHE A 78 27.47 -34.58 -0.40
N GLN A 79 27.06 -35.13 -1.54
CA GLN A 79 27.96 -35.62 -2.59
C GLN A 79 28.30 -34.55 -3.63
N GLY A 80 27.74 -33.33 -3.50
CA GLY A 80 28.01 -32.19 -4.39
C GLY A 80 26.90 -31.86 -5.39
N ALA A 81 25.73 -32.50 -5.31
CA ALA A 81 24.56 -32.11 -6.09
C ALA A 81 24.00 -30.75 -5.63
N LYS A 82 23.19 -30.10 -6.48
CA LYS A 82 22.44 -28.91 -6.08
C LYS A 82 21.35 -29.27 -5.06
N PRO A 83 21.03 -28.38 -4.11
CA PRO A 83 19.91 -28.61 -3.21
C PRO A 83 18.58 -28.53 -3.97
N GLU A 84 17.68 -29.45 -3.67
CA GLU A 84 16.32 -29.50 -4.19
C GLU A 84 15.33 -29.31 -3.05
N VAL A 85 14.39 -28.38 -3.24
CA VAL A 85 13.37 -28.08 -2.25
C VAL A 85 11.97 -28.16 -2.83
N GLN A 86 11.02 -28.60 -2.01
CA GLN A 86 9.60 -28.61 -2.32
C GLN A 86 8.88 -27.59 -1.44
N GLN A 87 8.09 -26.71 -2.06
CA GLN A 87 7.24 -25.79 -1.31
C GLN A 87 6.10 -26.54 -0.59
N VAL A 88 5.93 -26.28 0.71
CA VAL A 88 4.87 -26.85 1.55
C VAL A 88 4.14 -25.71 2.26
N GLY A 89 2.84 -25.56 1.99
CA GLY A 89 2.00 -24.52 2.59
C GLY A 89 0.73 -24.27 1.78
N PRO A 90 -0.09 -23.28 2.17
CA PRO A 90 0.11 -22.40 3.33
C PRO A 90 -0.21 -23.06 4.67
N TYR A 91 0.47 -22.63 5.73
CA TYR A 91 -0.01 -22.73 7.11
C TYR A 91 -0.51 -21.35 7.54
N THR A 92 -1.82 -21.24 7.72
CA THR A 92 -2.51 -19.95 7.82
C THR A 92 -2.87 -19.65 9.26
N TYR A 93 -2.46 -18.47 9.72
CA TYR A 93 -2.79 -17.93 11.04
C TYR A 93 -3.54 -16.62 10.88
N ARG A 94 -4.58 -16.40 11.68
CA ARG A 94 -5.21 -15.10 11.83
C ARG A 94 -4.39 -14.27 12.81
N GLU A 95 -3.94 -13.10 12.38
CA GLU A 95 -3.22 -12.15 13.21
C GLU A 95 -4.20 -11.17 13.89
N TYR A 96 -4.04 -11.00 15.19
CA TYR A 96 -4.63 -9.90 15.96
C TYR A 96 -3.52 -8.95 16.38
N ARG A 97 -3.68 -7.66 16.09
CA ARG A 97 -2.65 -6.62 16.31
C ARG A 97 -3.21 -5.43 17.07
N TYR A 98 -3.57 -5.68 18.33
CA TYR A 98 -4.10 -4.64 19.20
C TYR A 98 -2.98 -3.72 19.68
N LYS A 99 -3.29 -2.44 19.82
CA LYS A 99 -2.37 -1.44 20.37
C LYS A 99 -2.63 -1.24 21.86
N ASP A 100 -1.65 -1.61 22.68
CA ASP A 100 -1.69 -1.57 24.14
C ASP A 100 -0.88 -0.38 24.69
N ASN A 101 -1.18 0.01 25.94
CA ASN A 101 -0.63 1.18 26.65
C ASN A 101 -0.49 2.42 25.77
N VAL A 102 -1.56 2.76 25.05
CA VAL A 102 -1.60 3.94 24.20
C VAL A 102 -1.54 5.19 25.05
N SER A 103 -0.56 6.06 24.79
CA SER A 103 -0.44 7.36 25.43
C SER A 103 -0.11 8.46 24.41
N MET A 104 -0.72 9.63 24.60
CA MET A 104 -0.38 10.83 23.84
C MET A 104 0.82 11.51 24.50
N VAL A 105 1.84 11.84 23.71
CA VAL A 105 3.07 12.51 24.17
C VAL A 105 3.29 13.79 23.35
N GLU A 106 4.16 14.68 23.85
CA GLU A 106 4.45 15.97 23.22
C GLU A 106 3.17 16.79 22.92
N ASN A 107 2.34 17.03 23.94
CA ASN A 107 1.08 17.77 23.84
C ASN A 107 0.12 17.24 22.75
N GLY A 108 0.13 15.93 22.49
CA GLY A 108 -0.77 15.29 21.52
C GLY A 108 -0.26 15.30 20.07
N SER A 109 0.97 15.74 19.83
CA SER A 109 1.60 15.66 18.50
C SER A 109 2.15 14.26 18.17
N LYS A 110 2.39 13.42 19.19
CA LYS A 110 2.87 12.05 19.03
C LYS A 110 2.03 11.08 19.85
N VAL A 111 1.91 9.86 19.35
CA VAL A 111 1.29 8.74 20.06
C VAL A 111 2.31 7.63 20.25
N VAL A 112 2.38 7.09 21.47
CA VAL A 112 3.20 5.92 21.80
C VAL A 112 2.26 4.77 22.11
N ALA A 113 2.53 3.60 21.55
CA ALA A 113 1.76 2.38 21.82
C ALA A 113 2.62 1.13 21.61
N TYR A 114 2.26 0.05 22.30
CA TYR A 114 2.84 -1.28 22.07
C TYR A 114 1.96 -2.04 21.09
N ASN A 115 2.56 -2.61 20.04
CA ASN A 115 1.86 -3.42 19.07
C ASN A 115 1.95 -4.89 19.47
N THR A 116 0.93 -5.41 20.15
CA THR A 116 0.88 -6.81 20.58
C THR A 116 0.27 -7.63 19.45
N LYS A 117 1.08 -8.50 18.85
CA LYS A 117 0.64 -9.45 17.82
C LYS A 117 0.36 -10.82 18.43
N SER A 118 -0.82 -11.37 18.16
CA SER A 118 -1.14 -12.77 18.46
C SER A 118 -1.62 -13.49 17.20
N PHE A 119 -1.30 -14.77 17.10
CA PHE A 119 -1.56 -15.61 15.94
C PHE A 119 -2.43 -16.78 16.33
N VAL A 120 -3.55 -16.96 15.63
CA VAL A 120 -4.48 -18.08 15.86
C VAL A 120 -4.54 -18.91 14.60
N PHE A 121 -4.17 -20.19 14.70
CA PHE A 121 -4.15 -21.10 13.56
C PHE A 121 -5.55 -21.30 12.94
N VAL A 122 -5.63 -21.35 11.62
CA VAL A 122 -6.86 -21.52 10.84
C VAL A 122 -6.74 -22.76 9.97
N ARG A 123 -7.25 -23.90 10.48
CA ARG A 123 -7.09 -25.21 9.84
C ARG A 123 -7.70 -25.27 8.45
N GLU A 124 -8.85 -24.62 8.24
CA GLU A 124 -9.63 -24.67 7.00
C GLU A 124 -8.94 -23.96 5.83
N LYS A 125 -8.01 -23.05 6.15
CA LYS A 125 -7.19 -22.30 5.18
C LYS A 125 -5.75 -22.82 5.10
N SER A 126 -5.48 -23.96 5.70
CA SER A 126 -4.13 -24.53 5.80
C SER A 126 -4.05 -25.88 5.09
N VAL A 127 -2.89 -26.20 4.53
CA VAL A 127 -2.66 -27.47 3.83
C VAL A 127 -2.76 -28.67 4.79
N GLY A 128 -2.27 -28.52 6.02
CA GLY A 128 -2.22 -29.59 7.01
C GLY A 128 -2.21 -29.09 8.45
N ASP A 129 -1.78 -29.94 9.38
CA ASP A 129 -1.68 -29.62 10.81
C ASP A 129 -0.21 -29.30 11.17
N PRO A 130 0.10 -28.06 11.58
CA PRO A 130 1.48 -27.65 11.83
C PRO A 130 2.13 -28.40 13.00
N THR A 131 1.35 -29.04 13.87
CA THR A 131 1.87 -29.82 15.00
C THR A 131 2.33 -31.22 14.60
N VAL A 132 1.92 -31.69 13.41
CA VAL A 132 2.22 -33.03 12.89
C VAL A 132 3.11 -32.96 11.66
N ASP A 133 2.86 -32.01 10.77
CA ASP A 133 3.57 -31.89 9.50
C ASP A 133 5.03 -31.51 9.75
N ILE A 134 5.93 -32.34 9.20
CA ILE A 134 7.37 -32.20 9.36
C ILE A 134 8.03 -31.54 8.16
N ILE A 135 9.03 -30.71 8.42
CA ILE A 135 9.86 -30.05 7.43
C ILE A 135 11.33 -30.33 7.75
N THR A 136 12.07 -30.77 6.74
CA THR A 136 13.52 -30.88 6.80
C THR A 136 14.13 -29.59 6.25
N THR A 137 14.92 -28.90 7.07
CA THR A 137 15.54 -27.63 6.70
C THR A 137 16.89 -27.42 7.39
N VAL A 138 17.54 -26.28 7.14
CA VAL A 138 18.82 -25.91 7.74
C VAL A 138 18.68 -25.76 9.26
N ASN A 139 19.62 -26.30 10.03
CA ASN A 139 19.67 -26.11 11.48
C ASN A 139 20.19 -24.71 11.82
N ILE A 140 19.30 -23.71 11.81
CA ILE A 140 19.64 -22.29 11.97
C ILE A 140 20.44 -22.02 13.26
N PRO A 141 20.06 -22.55 14.45
CA PRO A 141 20.87 -22.45 15.65
C PRO A 141 22.32 -22.92 15.47
N ALA A 142 22.52 -24.10 14.87
CA ALA A 142 23.85 -24.62 14.60
C ALA A 142 24.65 -23.68 13.69
N TRP A 143 24.05 -23.21 12.59
CA TRP A 143 24.71 -22.28 11.67
C TRP A 143 25.04 -20.93 12.30
N ALA A 144 24.17 -20.41 13.18
CA ALA A 144 24.44 -19.19 13.93
C ALA A 144 25.63 -19.36 14.89
N VAL A 145 25.68 -20.45 15.65
CA VAL A 145 26.80 -20.75 16.57
C VAL A 145 28.10 -20.94 15.80
N MET A 146 28.09 -21.73 14.72
CA MET A 146 29.27 -21.96 13.86
C MET A 146 29.78 -20.65 13.25
N THR A 147 28.88 -19.79 12.78
CA THR A 147 29.23 -18.48 12.20
C THR A 147 29.83 -17.55 13.25
N LYS A 148 29.29 -17.54 14.48
CA LYS A 148 29.79 -16.69 15.58
C LYS A 148 31.20 -17.08 16.03
N VAL A 149 31.61 -18.35 15.88
CA VAL A 149 32.97 -18.82 16.20
C VAL A 149 33.90 -18.89 14.98
N LYS A 150 33.43 -18.45 13.80
CA LYS A 150 34.22 -18.37 12.57
C LYS A 150 35.48 -17.52 12.82
N GLY A 151 36.64 -18.08 12.46
CA GLY A 151 37.94 -17.42 12.66
C GLY A 151 38.71 -17.85 13.92
N SER A 152 38.09 -18.53 14.87
CA SER A 152 38.78 -19.09 16.04
C SER A 152 38.82 -20.62 15.99
N PHE A 153 39.98 -21.18 15.59
CA PHE A 153 40.16 -22.63 15.41
C PHE A 153 39.80 -23.45 16.65
N TRP A 154 40.27 -23.04 17.83
CA TRP A 154 40.00 -23.76 19.09
C TRP A 154 38.52 -23.74 19.48
N ARG A 155 37.85 -22.59 19.35
CA ARG A 155 36.40 -22.46 19.63
C ARG A 155 35.56 -23.26 18.64
N ALA A 156 35.92 -23.21 17.36
CA ALA A 156 35.24 -23.98 16.31
C ALA A 156 35.35 -25.50 16.55
N ASN A 157 36.54 -26.01 16.88
CA ASN A 157 36.72 -27.43 17.20
C ASN A 157 35.93 -27.85 18.45
N MET A 158 35.91 -27.03 19.49
CA MET A 158 35.12 -27.29 20.69
C MET A 158 33.62 -27.40 20.37
N VAL A 159 33.08 -26.45 19.60
CA VAL A 159 31.67 -26.50 19.16
C VAL A 159 31.43 -27.73 18.27
N SER A 160 32.35 -28.08 17.38
CA SER A 160 32.25 -29.27 16.52
C SER A 160 32.15 -30.57 17.32
N ILE A 161 32.90 -30.69 18.43
CA ILE A 161 32.81 -31.81 19.37
C ILE A 161 31.45 -31.83 20.07
N TRP A 162 30.97 -30.68 20.57
CA TRP A 162 29.65 -30.59 21.20
C TRP A 162 28.53 -30.97 20.23
N MET A 163 28.57 -30.48 19.00
CA MET A 163 27.61 -30.84 17.96
C MET A 163 27.58 -32.36 17.74
N SER A 164 28.75 -32.99 17.65
CA SER A 164 28.87 -34.44 17.46
C SER A 164 28.32 -35.23 18.66
N SER A 165 28.61 -34.81 19.89
CA SER A 165 28.11 -35.46 21.11
C SER A 165 26.61 -35.28 21.36
N LEU A 166 26.04 -34.15 20.93
CA LEU A 166 24.62 -33.82 21.12
C LEU A 166 23.74 -34.31 19.96
N GLY A 167 24.34 -34.90 18.91
CA GLY A 167 23.62 -35.26 17.69
C GLY A 167 23.11 -34.05 16.91
N SER A 168 23.69 -32.86 17.09
CA SER A 168 23.29 -31.64 16.39
C SER A 168 23.90 -31.60 14.98
N GLY A 169 23.05 -31.79 13.97
CA GLY A 169 23.42 -31.78 12.55
C GLY A 169 23.43 -30.37 11.92
N LEU A 170 23.88 -30.30 10.66
CA LEU A 170 23.80 -29.08 9.84
C LEU A 170 22.37 -28.79 9.35
N PHE A 171 21.54 -29.82 9.30
CA PHE A 171 20.13 -29.81 8.96
C PHE A 171 19.34 -30.43 10.11
N THR A 172 18.05 -30.12 10.17
CA THR A 172 17.13 -30.57 11.21
C THR A 172 15.78 -30.91 10.56
N THR A 173 15.09 -31.89 11.12
CA THR A 173 13.71 -32.23 10.74
C THR A 173 12.83 -31.95 11.97
N ARG A 174 11.85 -31.07 11.81
CA ARG A 174 11.00 -30.56 12.90
C ARG A 174 9.59 -30.32 12.40
N THR A 175 8.64 -30.25 13.32
CA THR A 175 7.28 -29.86 12.94
C THR A 175 7.23 -28.38 12.57
N VAL A 176 6.22 -27.98 11.80
CA VAL A 176 6.03 -26.57 11.43
C VAL A 176 5.81 -25.70 12.67
N ASP A 177 5.07 -26.19 13.66
CA ASP A 177 4.84 -25.49 14.93
C ASP A 177 6.16 -25.23 15.69
N GLU A 178 7.01 -26.26 15.80
CA GLU A 178 8.34 -26.14 16.41
C GLU A 178 9.21 -25.10 15.69
N LEU A 179 9.21 -25.10 14.35
CA LEU A 179 10.01 -24.15 13.55
C LEU A 179 9.53 -22.70 13.70
N LEU A 180 8.20 -22.47 13.74
CA LEU A 180 7.63 -21.12 13.84
C LEU A 180 7.75 -20.54 15.24
N TRP A 181 7.26 -21.28 16.25
CA TRP A 181 7.01 -20.74 17.59
C TRP A 181 8.11 -21.08 18.58
N GLY A 182 8.79 -22.20 18.36
CA GLY A 182 10.06 -22.50 18.97
C GLY A 182 10.25 -23.94 19.40
N TYR A 183 11.50 -24.37 19.42
CA TYR A 183 11.93 -25.62 20.04
C TYR A 183 13.17 -25.38 20.89
N VAL A 184 13.38 -26.24 21.90
CA VAL A 184 14.60 -26.22 22.72
C VAL A 184 15.74 -26.81 21.90
N ASP A 185 16.74 -26.01 21.57
CA ASP A 185 17.90 -26.49 20.80
C ASP A 185 18.99 -27.05 21.74
N PRO A 186 19.46 -28.30 21.54
CA PRO A 186 20.48 -28.90 22.40
C PRO A 186 21.80 -28.13 22.40
N LEU A 187 22.21 -27.57 21.25
CA LEU A 187 23.47 -26.85 21.13
C LEU A 187 23.37 -25.49 21.81
N LEU A 188 22.29 -24.74 21.61
CA LEU A 188 22.05 -23.48 22.34
C LEU A 188 21.97 -23.71 23.85
N THR A 189 21.30 -24.78 24.29
CA THR A 189 21.27 -25.17 25.70
C THR A 189 22.67 -25.41 26.26
N ARG A 190 23.54 -26.08 25.50
CA ARG A 190 24.94 -26.26 25.90
C ARG A 190 25.72 -24.95 25.92
N VAL A 191 25.54 -24.08 24.94
CA VAL A 191 26.21 -22.76 24.89
C VAL A 191 25.74 -21.86 26.05
N ALA A 192 24.45 -21.90 26.39
CA ALA A 192 23.85 -21.11 27.47
C ALA A 192 24.46 -21.42 28.86
N THR A 193 24.99 -22.64 29.05
CA THR A 193 25.75 -22.97 30.28
C THR A 193 27.00 -22.10 30.48
N THR A 194 27.55 -21.58 29.38
CA THR A 194 28.76 -20.73 29.37
C THR A 194 28.44 -19.26 29.12
N GLN A 195 27.44 -18.97 28.29
CA GLN A 195 26.98 -17.61 27.92
C GLN A 195 25.54 -17.40 28.38
N LYS A 196 25.35 -16.72 29.51
CA LYS A 196 24.03 -16.54 30.14
C LYS A 196 23.04 -15.69 29.32
N ASP A 197 23.51 -14.96 28.32
CA ASP A 197 22.72 -14.14 27.39
C ASP A 197 22.12 -14.93 26.22
N VAL A 198 22.49 -16.21 26.07
CA VAL A 198 21.98 -17.08 24.99
C VAL A 198 20.66 -17.73 25.41
N GLU A 199 19.62 -17.50 24.61
CA GLU A 199 18.34 -18.19 24.75
C GLU A 199 18.43 -19.63 24.25
N THR A 200 17.76 -20.55 24.95
CA THR A 200 17.76 -21.98 24.62
C THR A 200 16.66 -22.38 23.65
N ILE A 201 15.62 -21.56 23.52
CA ILE A 201 14.47 -21.78 22.62
C ILE A 201 14.67 -20.97 21.34
N PHE A 202 14.70 -21.65 20.20
CA PHE A 202 14.77 -21.03 18.88
C PHE A 202 13.45 -21.18 18.13
N GLY A 203 12.89 -20.08 17.63
CA GLY A 203 11.74 -20.06 16.72
C GLY A 203 11.84 -18.92 15.72
N LEU A 204 11.37 -19.14 14.49
CA LEU A 204 11.53 -18.20 13.36
C LEU A 204 10.77 -16.88 13.55
N ILE A 205 9.62 -16.91 14.24
CA ILE A 205 8.73 -15.75 14.44
C ILE A 205 8.86 -15.15 15.85
N ARG A 206 9.70 -15.75 16.70
CA ARG A 206 9.94 -15.28 18.07
C ARG A 206 10.86 -14.05 18.06
N LEU A 207 10.30 -12.87 18.34
CA LEU A 207 11.04 -11.61 18.40
C LEU A 207 11.63 -11.39 19.81
N THR A 208 12.95 -11.41 19.94
CA THR A 208 13.65 -11.08 21.20
C THR A 208 14.83 -10.13 20.99
N PHE A 209 14.76 -9.20 20.04
CA PHE A 209 15.91 -8.35 19.67
C PHE A 209 16.53 -7.63 20.87
N TRP A 210 15.70 -7.05 21.73
CA TRP A 210 16.13 -6.33 22.94
C TRP A 210 15.42 -6.84 24.19
N THR A 211 16.10 -6.72 25.33
CA THR A 211 15.64 -7.21 26.65
C THR A 211 14.48 -6.40 27.24
N SER A 212 14.20 -5.21 26.72
CA SER A 212 13.09 -4.36 27.18
C SER A 212 12.11 -4.05 26.04
N ASN A 213 10.83 -3.92 26.38
CA ASN A 213 9.78 -3.58 25.41
C ASN A 213 9.99 -2.18 24.80
N GLN A 214 10.58 -1.25 25.56
CA GLN A 214 10.89 0.10 25.09
C GLN A 214 11.97 0.08 23.99
N SER A 215 13.00 -0.76 24.13
CA SER A 215 14.07 -0.88 23.12
C SER A 215 13.63 -1.63 21.86
N ASN A 216 12.54 -2.41 21.93
CA ASN A 216 11.90 -3.01 20.74
C ASN A 216 10.92 -2.05 20.03
N SER A 217 10.77 -0.80 20.48
CA SER A 217 9.88 0.18 19.83
C SER A 217 10.44 0.66 18.49
N ILE A 218 9.54 0.85 17.52
CA ILE A 218 9.85 1.27 16.16
C ILE A 218 9.41 2.73 16.00
N ASN A 219 10.33 3.59 15.55
CA ASN A 219 10.02 5.00 15.27
C ASN A 219 9.70 5.19 13.78
N GLY A 220 8.50 5.66 13.46
CA GLY A 220 8.02 5.90 12.09
C GLY A 220 6.64 5.27 11.82
N SER A 221 6.17 5.32 10.56
CA SER A 221 5.04 4.47 10.16
C SER A 221 5.51 3.02 10.09
N ASP A 222 4.81 2.14 10.82
CA ASP A 222 5.00 0.69 10.81
C ASP A 222 4.36 0.03 9.57
N GLY A 223 3.92 0.83 8.59
CA GLY A 223 3.20 0.36 7.40
C GLY A 223 1.74 -0.01 7.65
N SER A 224 1.21 0.23 8.87
CA SER A 224 -0.20 -0.05 9.19
C SER A 224 -1.16 1.09 8.82
N ALA A 225 -0.64 2.30 8.61
CA ALA A 225 -1.41 3.48 8.23
C ALA A 225 -0.58 4.43 7.35
N PHE A 226 -1.27 5.15 6.46
CA PHE A 226 -0.69 6.08 5.50
C PHE A 226 -1.45 7.41 5.51
N HIS A 227 -0.78 8.48 5.09
CA HIS A 227 -1.39 9.80 5.04
C HIS A 227 -2.47 9.90 3.93
N PRO A 228 -3.48 10.78 4.09
CA PRO A 228 -4.49 11.00 3.05
C PRO A 228 -3.93 11.80 1.87
N LEU A 229 -4.70 11.84 0.77
CA LEU A 229 -4.39 12.60 -0.46
C LEU A 229 -3.10 12.17 -1.15
N LEU A 230 -3.00 10.86 -1.39
CA LEU A 230 -1.86 10.24 -2.05
C LEU A 230 -1.66 10.75 -3.48
N LYS A 231 -0.40 10.88 -3.86
CA LYS A 231 0.03 11.22 -5.22
C LYS A 231 0.69 10.01 -5.89
N LYS A 232 0.69 9.99 -7.22
CA LYS A 232 1.28 8.88 -7.99
C LYS A 232 2.81 8.97 -8.09
N ASP A 233 3.36 10.18 -7.97
CA ASP A 233 4.79 10.47 -8.05
C ASP A 233 5.49 10.41 -6.68
N GLU A 234 4.75 10.21 -5.59
CA GLU A 234 5.34 10.10 -4.26
C GLU A 234 5.85 8.68 -3.96
N ARG A 235 6.87 8.60 -3.10
CA ARG A 235 7.38 7.35 -2.56
C ARG A 235 6.83 7.11 -1.17
N ILE A 236 6.30 5.92 -0.93
CA ILE A 236 5.79 5.51 0.38
C ILE A 236 6.89 4.79 1.13
N TYR A 237 7.39 5.38 2.21
CA TYR A 237 8.43 4.79 3.06
C TYR A 237 7.83 3.97 4.19
N ILE A 238 8.38 2.77 4.42
CA ILE A 238 7.94 1.83 5.46
C ILE A 238 9.17 1.30 6.19
N PHE A 239 9.20 1.43 7.53
CA PHE A 239 10.21 0.74 8.33
C PHE A 239 9.80 -0.72 8.50
N THR A 240 10.67 -1.65 8.10
CA THR A 240 10.42 -3.08 8.24
C THR A 240 11.38 -3.68 9.27
N PRO A 241 10.91 -4.01 10.49
CA PRO A 241 11.76 -4.57 11.56
C PRO A 241 12.47 -5.86 11.13
N ASP A 242 11.82 -6.66 10.29
CA ASP A 242 12.37 -7.93 9.79
C ASP A 242 13.59 -7.73 8.88
N LEU A 243 13.63 -6.60 8.17
CA LEU A 243 14.73 -6.18 7.31
C LEU A 243 15.72 -5.25 8.02
N CYS A 244 15.36 -4.77 9.21
CA CYS A 244 16.17 -3.87 10.03
C CYS A 244 16.53 -2.55 9.31
N ARG A 245 15.67 -2.13 8.38
CA ARG A 245 15.80 -0.90 7.61
C ARG A 245 14.45 -0.41 7.10
N SER A 246 14.43 0.83 6.66
CA SER A 246 13.34 1.37 5.85
C SER A 246 13.49 0.94 4.39
N ILE A 247 12.35 0.64 3.78
CA ILE A 247 12.18 0.44 2.34
C ILE A 247 11.19 1.47 1.81
N TYR A 248 11.12 1.60 0.49
CA TYR A 248 10.14 2.46 -0.16
C TYR A 248 9.36 1.72 -1.22
N MET A 249 8.15 2.20 -1.49
CA MET A 249 7.24 1.65 -2.49
C MET A 249 6.93 2.74 -3.53
N GLU A 250 6.79 2.34 -4.79
CA GLU A 250 6.46 3.22 -5.92
C GLU A 250 5.12 2.82 -6.54
N PHE A 251 4.42 3.79 -7.12
CA PHE A 251 3.15 3.57 -7.80
C PHE A 251 3.36 2.65 -9.02
N GLU A 252 2.53 1.62 -9.12
CA GLU A 252 2.50 0.71 -10.27
C GLU A 252 1.30 1.02 -11.18
N LYS A 253 0.08 0.99 -10.63
CA LYS A 253 -1.15 1.11 -11.39
C LYS A 253 -2.37 1.47 -10.53
N ASP A 254 -3.42 1.94 -11.20
CA ASP A 254 -4.75 2.07 -10.61
C ASP A 254 -5.43 0.69 -10.52
N VAL A 255 -6.09 0.41 -9.40
CA VAL A 255 -6.86 -0.81 -9.16
C VAL A 255 -8.17 -0.49 -8.47
N GLU A 256 -9.14 -1.39 -8.60
CA GLU A 256 -10.40 -1.30 -7.86
C GLU A 256 -10.58 -2.58 -7.03
N VAL A 257 -10.93 -2.41 -5.75
CA VAL A 257 -11.18 -3.52 -4.84
C VAL A 257 -12.49 -3.26 -4.10
N LYS A 258 -13.47 -4.15 -4.26
CA LYS A 258 -14.82 -4.00 -3.68
C LYS A 258 -15.44 -2.63 -3.98
N GLY A 259 -15.33 -2.14 -5.22
CA GLY A 259 -15.88 -0.83 -5.61
C GLY A 259 -15.14 0.38 -5.05
N ILE A 260 -13.99 0.18 -4.40
CA ILE A 260 -13.16 1.27 -3.87
C ILE A 260 -11.96 1.48 -4.81
N PRO A 261 -11.77 2.69 -5.37
CA PRO A 261 -10.59 2.99 -6.17
C PRO A 261 -9.36 3.05 -5.27
N ALA A 262 -8.26 2.46 -5.73
CA ALA A 262 -7.00 2.40 -5.01
C ALA A 262 -5.80 2.52 -5.96
N TYR A 263 -4.69 3.02 -5.43
CA TYR A 263 -3.38 3.02 -6.06
C TYR A 263 -2.59 1.82 -5.55
N ARG A 264 -2.07 1.02 -6.48
CA ARG A 264 -1.14 -0.06 -6.15
C ARG A 264 0.26 0.49 -6.04
N PHE A 265 0.87 0.29 -4.89
CA PHE A 265 2.29 0.54 -4.64
C PHE A 265 3.04 -0.78 -4.48
N THR A 266 4.25 -0.89 -5.05
CA THR A 266 5.12 -2.07 -5.01
C THR A 266 6.55 -1.65 -4.66
N PRO A 267 7.36 -2.45 -3.94
CA PRO A 267 8.77 -2.14 -3.78
C PRO A 267 9.47 -2.40 -5.13
N PRO A 268 10.19 -1.42 -5.68
CA PRO A 268 10.94 -1.65 -6.92
C PRO A 268 12.17 -2.53 -6.68
N ARG A 269 12.69 -3.15 -7.75
CA ARG A 269 13.93 -3.96 -7.72
C ARG A 269 15.09 -3.24 -7.03
N SER A 270 15.20 -1.93 -7.22
CA SER A 270 16.23 -1.08 -6.63
C SER A 270 16.28 -1.12 -5.09
N VAL A 271 15.21 -1.52 -4.39
CA VAL A 271 15.18 -1.61 -2.93
C VAL A 271 16.18 -2.64 -2.39
N LEU A 272 16.29 -3.79 -3.06
CA LEU A 272 17.21 -4.88 -2.71
C LEU A 272 18.34 -5.05 -3.74
N ALA A 273 18.49 -4.11 -4.66
CA ALA A 273 19.54 -4.15 -5.66
C ALA A 273 20.93 -3.98 -5.06
N SER A 274 21.94 -4.51 -5.74
CA SER A 274 23.34 -4.34 -5.36
C SER A 274 23.76 -2.87 -5.42
N LYS A 275 24.92 -2.54 -4.86
CA LYS A 275 25.47 -1.18 -4.92
C LYS A 275 25.83 -0.74 -6.35
N GLU A 276 26.10 -1.69 -7.24
CA GLU A 276 26.40 -1.43 -8.65
C GLU A 276 25.14 -0.98 -9.41
N GLU A 277 23.98 -1.55 -9.09
CA GLU A 277 22.68 -1.19 -9.69
C GLU A 277 22.02 -0.01 -8.95
N ASN A 278 22.18 0.08 -7.63
CA ASN A 278 21.72 1.19 -6.81
C ASN A 278 22.80 1.62 -5.79
N PRO A 279 23.62 2.63 -6.09
CA PRO A 279 24.70 3.10 -5.21
C PRO A 279 24.24 3.49 -3.80
N ALA A 280 22.97 3.91 -3.63
CA ALA A 280 22.41 4.21 -2.32
C ALA A 280 22.36 2.98 -1.38
N ASN A 281 22.46 1.77 -1.93
CA ASN A 281 22.45 0.54 -1.14
C ASN A 281 23.83 0.11 -0.60
N GLU A 282 24.92 0.81 -0.92
CA GLU A 282 26.27 0.47 -0.46
C GLU A 282 26.36 0.32 1.07
N GLY A 283 25.67 1.19 1.82
CA GLY A 283 25.65 1.18 3.28
C GLY A 283 24.93 -0.02 3.92
N PHE A 284 24.19 -0.83 3.14
CA PHE A 284 23.55 -2.05 3.65
C PHE A 284 24.44 -3.29 3.55
N CYS A 285 25.62 -3.17 2.93
CA CYS A 285 26.64 -4.19 3.02
C CYS A 285 27.49 -3.99 4.28
N VAL A 286 27.52 -5.00 5.16
CA VAL A 286 28.31 -4.98 6.41
C VAL A 286 29.81 -4.84 6.11
N SER A 287 30.28 -5.45 5.03
CA SER A 287 31.60 -5.21 4.46
C SER A 287 31.54 -5.30 2.93
N PRO A 288 32.46 -4.63 2.20
CA PRO A 288 32.46 -4.65 0.73
C PRO A 288 32.60 -6.04 0.11
N GLN A 289 33.17 -6.99 0.85
CA GLN A 289 33.39 -8.38 0.44
C GLN A 289 32.20 -9.29 0.78
N GLU A 290 31.20 -8.78 1.49
CA GLU A 290 30.02 -9.53 1.97
C GLU A 290 28.70 -9.11 1.29
N CYS A 291 28.75 -8.27 0.26
CA CYS A 291 27.57 -7.97 -0.56
C CYS A 291 27.18 -9.21 -1.38
N LEU A 292 25.95 -9.70 -1.23
CA LEU A 292 25.52 -10.93 -1.92
C LEU A 292 25.20 -10.69 -3.40
N GLY A 293 24.71 -9.49 -3.76
CA GLY A 293 24.29 -9.09 -5.11
C GLY A 293 22.85 -8.58 -5.11
N THR A 294 22.20 -8.50 -6.27
CA THR A 294 20.84 -7.94 -6.38
C THR A 294 19.77 -8.93 -5.91
N GLY A 295 18.83 -8.46 -5.10
CA GLY A 295 17.64 -9.18 -4.64
C GLY A 295 17.76 -9.78 -3.23
N LEU A 296 18.93 -9.65 -2.60
CA LEU A 296 19.21 -10.21 -1.29
C LEU A 296 19.67 -9.14 -0.30
N LEU A 297 19.26 -9.28 0.95
CA LEU A 297 19.73 -8.44 2.05
C LEU A 297 20.18 -9.30 3.22
N LYS A 298 21.45 -9.16 3.61
CA LYS A 298 21.98 -9.82 4.79
C LYS A 298 21.49 -9.08 6.04
N VAL A 299 20.66 -9.75 6.86
CA VAL A 299 20.08 -9.18 8.09
C VAL A 299 20.79 -9.67 9.35
N SER A 300 22.00 -10.23 9.19
CA SER A 300 22.82 -10.69 10.33
C SER A 300 23.09 -9.63 11.41
N PRO A 301 23.24 -8.32 11.10
CA PRO A 301 23.51 -7.32 12.15
C PRO A 301 22.42 -7.24 13.22
N CYS A 302 21.15 -7.43 12.84
CA CYS A 302 20.03 -7.41 13.78
C CYS A 302 19.58 -8.82 14.21
N ARG A 303 20.11 -9.88 13.61
CA ARG A 303 19.85 -11.28 13.98
C ARG A 303 20.98 -11.88 14.83
N ARG A 304 21.63 -11.06 15.68
CA ARG A 304 22.72 -11.45 16.61
C ARG A 304 23.84 -12.25 15.94
N GLY A 305 24.17 -11.93 14.68
CA GLY A 305 25.23 -12.59 13.91
C GLY A 305 24.82 -13.89 13.21
N ALA A 306 23.56 -14.31 13.29
CA ALA A 306 23.07 -15.45 12.50
C ALA A 306 23.16 -15.14 10.99
N PRO A 307 23.51 -16.12 10.13
CA PRO A 307 23.69 -15.92 8.69
C PRO A 307 22.35 -15.83 7.92
N VAL A 308 21.41 -15.03 8.44
CA VAL A 308 20.07 -14.85 7.86
C VAL A 308 20.12 -13.84 6.71
N VAL A 309 19.47 -14.20 5.60
CA VAL A 309 19.36 -13.39 4.40
C VAL A 309 17.89 -13.25 4.01
N ALA A 310 17.42 -12.02 3.86
CA ALA A 310 16.08 -11.71 3.39
C ALA A 310 16.07 -11.57 1.86
N SER A 311 14.97 -12.01 1.23
CA SER A 311 14.68 -11.80 -0.19
C SER A 311 13.18 -11.67 -0.41
N PHE A 312 12.74 -11.42 -1.64
CA PHE A 312 11.36 -11.72 -2.03
C PHE A 312 11.19 -13.24 -2.27
N PRO A 313 9.94 -13.77 -2.24
CA PRO A 313 9.68 -15.19 -2.44
C PRO A 313 10.23 -15.72 -3.77
N HIS A 314 10.77 -16.95 -3.74
CA HIS A 314 11.45 -17.62 -4.85
C HIS A 314 12.54 -16.76 -5.52
N PHE A 315 13.16 -15.86 -4.75
CA PHE A 315 14.14 -14.88 -5.25
C PHE A 315 13.59 -13.95 -6.34
N HIS A 316 12.29 -13.67 -6.31
CA HIS A 316 11.65 -12.67 -7.17
C HIS A 316 12.40 -11.32 -7.11
N LEU A 317 12.55 -10.65 -8.26
CA LEU A 317 13.37 -9.45 -8.45
C LEU A 317 14.87 -9.59 -8.09
N GLY A 318 15.37 -10.80 -7.81
CA GLY A 318 16.79 -11.07 -7.64
C GLY A 318 17.51 -11.45 -8.93
N ASP A 319 18.81 -11.75 -8.79
CA ASP A 319 19.60 -12.32 -9.88
C ASP A 319 19.26 -13.79 -10.13
N SER A 320 19.24 -14.22 -11.39
CA SER A 320 18.88 -15.59 -11.78
C SER A 320 19.76 -16.65 -11.11
N LYS A 321 21.02 -16.32 -10.81
CA LYS A 321 21.97 -17.21 -10.12
C LYS A 321 21.43 -17.79 -8.81
N TYR A 322 20.52 -17.10 -8.11
CA TYR A 322 19.92 -17.63 -6.86
C TYR A 322 18.81 -18.64 -7.15
N VAL A 323 18.03 -18.40 -8.19
CA VAL A 323 17.01 -19.34 -8.69
C VAL A 323 17.70 -20.61 -9.21
N ASP A 324 18.75 -20.43 -10.03
CA ASP A 324 19.50 -21.53 -10.65
C ASP A 324 20.33 -22.35 -9.64
N ALA A 325 20.59 -21.81 -8.45
CA ALA A 325 21.37 -22.47 -7.40
C ALA A 325 20.56 -23.48 -6.58
N VAL A 326 19.23 -23.41 -6.60
CA VAL A 326 18.35 -24.25 -5.79
C VAL A 326 17.19 -24.75 -6.65
N GLU A 327 17.14 -26.07 -6.86
CA GLU A 327 16.05 -26.69 -7.61
C GLU A 327 14.73 -26.56 -6.82
N GLY A 328 13.66 -26.18 -7.53
CA GLY A 328 12.35 -25.89 -6.93
C GLY A 328 12.02 -24.39 -6.77
N MET A 329 12.95 -23.48 -7.06
CA MET A 329 12.68 -22.05 -7.14
C MET A 329 11.96 -21.69 -8.46
N SER A 330 10.85 -20.95 -8.38
CA SER A 330 10.04 -20.56 -9.54
C SER A 330 9.37 -19.20 -9.28
N PRO A 331 10.08 -18.07 -9.48
CA PRO A 331 9.52 -16.76 -9.21
C PRO A 331 8.41 -16.37 -10.20
N GLN A 332 7.17 -16.27 -9.71
CA GLN A 332 6.03 -15.71 -10.43
C GLN A 332 5.68 -14.30 -9.92
N TRP A 333 5.28 -13.39 -10.82
CA TRP A 333 5.00 -12.00 -10.46
C TRP A 333 3.76 -11.91 -9.56
N GLU A 334 2.66 -12.54 -9.95
CA GLU A 334 1.37 -12.51 -9.27
C GLU A 334 1.44 -13.11 -7.86
N ASP A 335 2.22 -14.18 -7.70
CA ASP A 335 2.29 -14.95 -6.45
C ASP A 335 3.35 -14.43 -5.49
N HIS A 336 4.39 -13.73 -5.97
CA HIS A 336 5.55 -13.35 -5.15
C HIS A 336 5.76 -11.84 -5.03
N GLN A 337 5.06 -11.01 -5.81
CA GLN A 337 5.10 -9.56 -5.65
C GLN A 337 4.53 -9.14 -4.28
N THR A 338 5.24 -8.25 -3.60
CA THR A 338 4.69 -7.49 -2.47
C THR A 338 3.98 -6.26 -3.00
N PHE A 339 2.75 -6.02 -2.56
CA PHE A 339 2.01 -4.83 -2.99
C PHE A 339 1.09 -4.29 -1.90
N LEU A 340 0.75 -3.02 -2.05
CA LEU A 340 -0.09 -2.25 -1.15
C LEU A 340 -1.09 -1.43 -1.98
N ASP A 341 -2.37 -1.77 -1.91
CA ASP A 341 -3.45 -1.06 -2.58
C ASP A 341 -4.07 -0.05 -1.60
N LEU A 342 -3.78 1.24 -1.80
CA LEU A 342 -4.23 2.34 -0.94
C LEU A 342 -5.29 3.19 -1.62
N ASN A 343 -6.36 3.54 -0.90
CA ASN A 343 -7.29 4.54 -1.42
C ASN A 343 -6.62 5.92 -1.45
N PRO A 344 -6.57 6.60 -2.61
CA PRO A 344 -5.79 7.83 -2.75
C PRO A 344 -6.33 8.99 -1.93
N THR A 345 -7.64 9.06 -1.69
CA THR A 345 -8.23 10.16 -0.93
C THR A 345 -7.96 10.02 0.57
N THR A 346 -8.10 8.81 1.11
CA THR A 346 -8.09 8.58 2.56
C THR A 346 -6.78 8.01 3.11
N GLY A 347 -5.94 7.40 2.27
CA GLY A 347 -4.75 6.65 2.70
C GLY A 347 -5.06 5.29 3.32
N VAL A 348 -6.34 4.86 3.34
CA VAL A 348 -6.75 3.57 3.90
C VAL A 348 -6.27 2.42 3.03
N ILE A 349 -5.73 1.38 3.68
CA ILE A 349 -5.36 0.12 3.04
C ILE A 349 -6.63 -0.64 2.64
N VAL A 350 -6.82 -0.83 1.34
CA VAL A 350 -7.97 -1.57 0.80
C VAL A 350 -7.63 -3.05 0.62
N ARG A 351 -6.42 -3.32 0.16
CA ARG A 351 -5.83 -4.66 0.06
C ARG A 351 -4.31 -4.55 0.18
N ALA A 352 -3.66 -5.50 0.83
CA ALA A 352 -2.20 -5.57 0.83
C ALA A 352 -1.74 -7.01 0.95
N ASN A 353 -0.63 -7.33 0.28
CA ASN A 353 0.11 -8.58 0.43
C ASN A 353 1.56 -8.21 0.69
N LYS A 354 2.02 -8.39 1.92
CA LYS A 354 3.42 -8.25 2.31
C LYS A 354 4.08 -9.62 2.27
N ARG A 355 4.99 -9.82 1.32
CA ARG A 355 5.66 -11.10 1.08
C ARG A 355 7.16 -10.98 1.25
N ALA A 356 7.73 -11.85 2.08
CA ALA A 356 9.17 -11.89 2.31
C ALA A 356 9.65 -13.33 2.49
N GLN A 357 10.87 -13.61 2.07
CA GLN A 357 11.50 -14.91 2.20
C GLN A 357 12.70 -14.85 3.13
N ILE A 358 12.79 -15.86 3.99
CA ILE A 358 13.89 -16.08 4.91
C ILE A 358 14.79 -17.16 4.30
N ASN A 359 16.06 -16.82 4.18
CA ASN A 359 17.10 -17.70 3.68
C ASN A 359 18.26 -17.76 4.67
N ILE A 360 19.08 -18.80 4.55
CA ILE A 360 20.31 -18.97 5.32
C ILE A 360 21.48 -19.07 4.35
N LEU A 361 22.49 -18.23 4.57
CA LEU A 361 23.74 -18.33 3.84
C LEU A 361 24.55 -19.52 4.40
N ILE A 362 24.62 -20.60 3.62
CA ILE A 362 25.45 -21.76 3.92
C ILE A 362 26.76 -21.67 3.13
N SER A 363 27.87 -22.01 3.78
CA SER A 363 29.20 -22.01 3.17
C SER A 363 30.14 -22.88 3.98
N ARG A 364 31.34 -23.15 3.45
CA ARG A 364 32.41 -23.79 4.20
C ARG A 364 32.84 -22.95 5.41
N ILE A 365 32.84 -23.56 6.60
CA ILE A 365 33.36 -22.95 7.84
C ILE A 365 34.56 -23.76 8.33
N VAL A 366 35.72 -23.10 8.40
CA VAL A 366 36.96 -23.72 8.92
C VAL A 366 36.75 -24.14 10.38
N GLY A 367 37.14 -25.38 10.70
CA GLY A 367 36.89 -26.01 12.01
C GLY A 367 35.66 -26.92 12.07
N PHE A 368 34.84 -26.95 11.01
CA PHE A 368 33.68 -27.85 10.90
C PHE A 368 33.81 -28.76 9.66
N PRO A 369 34.37 -29.98 9.81
CA PRO A 369 34.68 -30.87 8.69
C PRO A 369 33.47 -31.20 7.80
N LYS A 370 32.28 -31.29 8.37
CA LYS A 370 31.02 -31.57 7.64
C LYS A 370 30.64 -30.48 6.63
N THR A 371 31.21 -29.28 6.73
CA THR A 371 30.96 -28.15 5.80
C THR A 371 31.99 -28.06 4.67
N LYS A 372 33.01 -28.95 4.63
CA LYS A 372 34.16 -28.83 3.71
C LYS A 372 33.76 -28.87 2.23
N GLY A 373 32.72 -29.62 1.89
CA GLY A 373 32.21 -29.76 0.52
C GLY A 373 31.18 -28.70 0.12
N PHE A 374 30.82 -27.77 0.99
CA PHE A 374 29.76 -26.81 0.71
C PHE A 374 30.32 -25.59 -0.02
N ASN A 375 29.74 -25.31 -1.18
CA ASN A 375 29.88 -24.02 -1.84
C ASN A 375 29.02 -22.97 -1.12
N GLU A 376 29.34 -21.70 -1.34
CA GLU A 376 28.51 -20.61 -0.85
C GLU A 376 27.16 -20.62 -1.55
N THR A 377 26.08 -20.79 -0.80
CA THR A 377 24.72 -20.91 -1.33
C THR A 377 23.73 -20.26 -0.38
N VAL A 378 22.74 -19.56 -0.94
CA VAL A 378 21.66 -18.93 -0.18
C VAL A 378 20.50 -19.92 -0.15
N PHE A 379 20.39 -20.67 0.95
CA PHE A 379 19.45 -21.76 1.09
C PHE A 379 18.08 -21.23 1.57
N PRO A 380 16.98 -21.42 0.83
CA PRO A 380 15.67 -20.91 1.21
C PRO A 380 15.04 -21.77 2.33
N ILE A 381 14.44 -21.12 3.33
CA ILE A 381 13.82 -21.80 4.49
C ILE A 381 12.30 -21.75 4.39
N MET A 382 11.78 -20.54 4.26
CA MET A 382 10.35 -20.29 4.12
C MET A 382 10.13 -18.89 3.54
N PHE A 383 8.97 -18.67 2.95
CA PHE A 383 8.44 -17.33 2.76
C PHE A 383 7.12 -17.16 3.49
N LEU A 384 6.81 -15.91 3.81
CA LEU A 384 5.60 -15.49 4.49
C LEU A 384 4.78 -14.58 3.57
N ASN A 385 3.46 -14.65 3.72
CA ASN A 385 2.51 -13.73 3.10
C ASN A 385 1.58 -13.18 4.20
N GLU A 386 1.83 -11.94 4.63
CA GLU A 386 0.91 -11.18 5.48
C GLU A 386 -0.08 -10.46 4.56
N SER A 387 -1.32 -10.94 4.54
CA SER A 387 -2.37 -10.43 3.66
C SER A 387 -3.53 -9.82 4.42
N VAL A 388 -4.09 -8.76 3.85
CA VAL A 388 -5.30 -8.10 4.35
C VAL A 388 -6.15 -7.66 3.17
N VAL A 389 -7.46 -7.85 3.30
CA VAL A 389 -8.47 -7.29 2.41
C VAL A 389 -9.51 -6.62 3.29
N ILE A 390 -9.96 -5.43 2.91
CA ILE A 390 -11.02 -4.72 3.62
C ILE A 390 -12.29 -5.58 3.69
N ASP A 391 -12.91 -5.69 4.88
CA ASP A 391 -14.18 -6.39 5.06
C ASP A 391 -15.35 -5.57 4.47
N ASP A 392 -16.49 -6.21 4.20
CA ASP A 392 -17.62 -5.56 3.51
C ASP A 392 -18.23 -4.41 4.32
N ALA A 393 -18.25 -4.52 5.66
CA ALA A 393 -18.79 -3.47 6.52
C ALA A 393 -17.86 -2.24 6.53
N SER A 394 -16.54 -2.44 6.60
CA SER A 394 -15.55 -1.39 6.47
C SER A 394 -15.54 -0.78 5.07
N ALA A 395 -15.68 -1.61 4.02
CA ALA A 395 -15.75 -1.15 2.64
C ALA A 395 -16.95 -0.22 2.42
N ALA A 396 -18.14 -0.60 2.89
CA ALA A 396 -19.34 0.24 2.80
C ALA A 396 -19.17 1.60 3.51
N LYS A 397 -18.46 1.64 4.64
CA LYS A 397 -18.14 2.91 5.33
C LYS A 397 -17.21 3.79 4.49
N VAL A 398 -16.16 3.22 3.90
CA VAL A 398 -15.23 3.96 3.03
C VAL A 398 -15.96 4.46 1.78
N GLN A 399 -16.76 3.63 1.12
CA GLN A 399 -17.57 4.04 -0.03
C GLN A 399 -18.52 5.19 0.32
N LYS A 400 -19.22 5.12 1.46
CA LYS A 400 -20.09 6.21 1.92
C LYS A 400 -19.31 7.50 2.15
N LEU A 401 -18.13 7.41 2.76
CA LEU A 401 -17.25 8.58 2.96
C LEU A 401 -16.80 9.17 1.62
N LEU A 402 -16.36 8.34 0.69
CA LEU A 402 -15.93 8.78 -0.64
C LEU A 402 -17.07 9.43 -1.43
N LEU A 403 -18.28 8.88 -1.35
CA LEU A 403 -19.46 9.46 -1.97
C LEU A 403 -19.76 10.86 -1.39
N ILE A 404 -19.72 11.01 -0.06
CA ILE A 404 -19.90 12.32 0.59
C ILE A 404 -18.80 13.30 0.14
N VAL A 405 -17.54 12.89 0.17
CA VAL A 405 -16.42 13.74 -0.26
C VAL A 405 -16.57 14.16 -1.72
N ASN A 406 -16.96 13.26 -2.60
CA ASN A 406 -17.16 13.54 -4.02
C ASN A 406 -18.34 14.50 -4.27
N LEU A 407 -19.49 14.26 -3.64
CA LEU A 407 -20.67 15.12 -3.77
C LEU A 407 -20.38 16.53 -3.22
N VAL A 408 -19.83 16.61 -2.01
CA VAL A 408 -19.56 17.88 -1.35
C VAL A 408 -18.49 18.65 -2.12
N SER A 409 -17.38 18.03 -2.51
CA SER A 409 -16.31 18.72 -3.25
C SER A 409 -16.73 19.23 -4.63
N ASN A 410 -17.77 18.65 -5.24
CA ASN A 410 -18.31 19.09 -6.52
C ASN A 410 -19.61 19.90 -6.39
N PHE A 411 -20.11 20.12 -5.18
CA PHE A 411 -21.33 20.87 -4.92
C PHE A 411 -21.34 22.28 -5.56
N PRO A 412 -20.24 23.07 -5.53
CA PRO A 412 -20.22 24.37 -6.20
C PRO A 412 -20.42 24.25 -7.72
N LEU A 413 -19.86 23.24 -8.37
CA LEU A 413 -20.04 23.00 -9.81
C LEU A 413 -21.48 22.63 -10.14
N ILE A 414 -22.15 21.87 -9.26
CA ILE A 414 -23.56 21.51 -9.42
C ILE A 414 -24.42 22.79 -9.37
N ILE A 415 -24.19 23.68 -8.40
CA ILE A 415 -24.89 24.97 -8.30
C ILE A 415 -24.64 25.84 -9.53
N VAL A 416 -23.38 25.96 -9.97
CA VAL A 416 -23.03 26.75 -11.16
C VAL A 416 -23.68 26.18 -12.41
N GLY A 417 -23.71 24.85 -12.56
CA GLY A 417 -24.38 24.18 -13.67
C GLY A 417 -25.88 24.45 -13.69
N LEU A 418 -26.55 24.39 -12.54
CA LEU A 418 -27.97 24.74 -12.40
C LEU A 418 -28.22 26.23 -12.70
N GLY A 419 -27.34 27.12 -12.23
CA GLY A 419 -27.41 28.55 -12.50
C GLY A 419 -27.23 28.87 -13.98
N ALA A 420 -26.29 28.20 -14.66
CA ALA A 420 -26.08 28.35 -16.09
C ALA A 420 -27.27 27.83 -16.92
N LEU A 421 -27.88 26.71 -16.50
CA LEU A 421 -29.09 26.17 -17.13
C LEU A 421 -30.28 27.15 -16.99
N MET A 422 -30.50 27.68 -15.79
CA MET A 422 -31.50 28.72 -15.52
C MET A 422 -31.29 29.96 -16.40
N LEU A 423 -30.04 30.44 -16.51
CA LEU A 423 -29.67 31.57 -17.36
C LEU A 423 -29.96 31.29 -18.84
N ALA A 424 -29.62 30.10 -19.32
CA ALA A 424 -29.89 29.69 -20.69
C ALA A 424 -31.40 29.66 -20.99
N ILE A 425 -32.21 29.12 -20.08
CA ILE A 425 -33.67 29.12 -20.20
C ILE A 425 -34.20 30.56 -20.24
N PHE A 426 -33.71 31.43 -19.35
CA PHE A 426 -34.11 32.84 -19.33
C PHE A 426 -33.76 33.57 -20.63
N ILE A 427 -32.56 33.35 -21.18
CA ILE A 427 -32.16 33.90 -22.48
C ILE A 427 -33.07 33.41 -23.61
N VAL A 428 -33.41 32.12 -23.63
CA VAL A 428 -34.34 31.54 -24.63
C VAL A 428 -35.73 32.18 -24.52
N LEU A 429 -36.24 32.36 -23.30
CA LEU A 429 -37.52 33.03 -23.07
C LEU A 429 -37.50 34.49 -23.53
N LEU A 430 -36.42 35.23 -23.23
CA LEU A 430 -36.25 36.61 -23.70
C LEU A 430 -36.17 36.72 -25.22
N ILE A 431 -35.50 35.78 -25.90
CA ILE A 431 -35.44 35.75 -27.37
C ILE A 431 -36.83 35.47 -27.95
N ARG A 432 -37.61 34.56 -27.35
CA ARG A 432 -39.00 34.28 -27.77
C ARG A 432 -39.90 35.49 -27.57
N ALA A 433 -39.82 36.15 -26.42
CA ALA A 433 -40.59 37.35 -26.12
C ALA A 433 -40.28 38.51 -27.07
N ARG A 434 -38.98 38.75 -27.35
CA ARG A 434 -38.57 39.76 -28.34
C ARG A 434 -39.08 39.44 -29.74
N LYS A 435 -39.02 38.18 -30.18
CA LYS A 435 -39.61 37.77 -31.47
C LYS A 435 -41.11 38.05 -31.54
N GLN A 436 -41.86 37.81 -30.46
CA GLN A 436 -43.30 38.13 -30.40
C GLN A 436 -43.57 39.63 -30.49
N GLN A 437 -42.78 40.46 -29.81
CA GLN A 437 -42.91 41.92 -29.88
C GLN A 437 -42.60 42.47 -31.28
N THR A 438 -41.57 41.94 -31.96
CA THR A 438 -41.23 42.38 -33.34
C THR A 438 -42.32 42.00 -34.34
N SER A 439 -43.00 40.84 -34.17
CA SER A 439 -44.16 40.49 -35.01
C SER A 439 -45.37 41.40 -34.77
N THR A 440 -45.57 41.91 -33.55
CA THR A 440 -46.68 42.84 -33.24
C THR A 440 -46.40 44.28 -33.72
N GLU A 441 -45.13 44.72 -33.73
CA GLU A 441 -44.72 46.01 -34.28
C GLU A 441 -44.73 46.05 -35.82
N GLU A 442 -44.43 44.93 -36.51
CA GLU A 442 -44.53 44.87 -37.98
C GLU A 442 -45.99 44.95 -38.48
N GLU A 443 -46.97 44.48 -37.70
CA GLU A 443 -48.41 44.66 -38.03
C GLU A 443 -48.90 46.11 -37.82
N THR A 444 -48.19 46.95 -37.05
CA THR A 444 -48.60 48.34 -36.74
C THR A 444 -47.87 49.42 -37.55
N SER A 445 -47.03 49.04 -38.52
CA SER A 445 -46.32 49.95 -39.44
C SER A 445 -47.16 50.28 -40.68
N TYR A 446 -47.76 51.48 -40.71
CA TYR A 446 -48.59 52.01 -41.79
C TYR A 446 -47.91 52.05 -43.18
N THR A 447 -48.66 51.67 -44.22
CA THR A 447 -48.39 51.95 -45.65
C THR A 447 -48.52 53.46 -45.95
N PRO A 448 -47.59 54.09 -46.68
CA PRO A 448 -47.76 55.47 -47.12
C PRO A 448 -48.74 55.51 -48.31
N ALA A 449 -49.89 56.17 -48.14
CA ALA A 449 -50.79 56.52 -49.22
C ALA A 449 -50.13 57.62 -50.08
N SER A 450 -49.48 57.21 -51.16
CA SER A 450 -49.17 58.09 -52.28
C SER A 450 -50.22 57.84 -53.34
N ASP A 451 -51.24 58.70 -53.40
CA ASP A 451 -51.79 59.15 -54.66
C ASP A 451 -52.31 60.58 -54.45
N LYS A 452 -51.65 61.52 -55.14
CA LYS A 452 -52.11 62.90 -55.27
C LYS A 452 -53.28 62.91 -56.24
N GLU A 453 -54.48 63.14 -55.76
CA GLU A 453 -55.56 63.68 -56.58
C GLU A 453 -55.95 65.10 -56.16
N LYS A 454 -56.24 65.86 -57.22
CA LYS A 454 -56.32 67.30 -57.38
C LYS A 454 -57.26 68.03 -56.40
N GLU A 455 -56.90 69.30 -56.17
CA GLU A 455 -57.67 70.35 -55.50
C GLU A 455 -59.11 70.47 -56.01
N ASP A 456 -60.07 70.58 -55.07
CA ASP A 456 -61.37 71.23 -55.27
C ASP A 456 -61.76 71.97 -53.98
N PRO A 457 -62.09 73.28 -53.99
CA PRO A 457 -62.24 74.09 -52.79
C PRO A 457 -63.72 74.26 -52.43
N GLN A 458 -64.29 73.34 -51.65
CA GLN A 458 -65.42 73.63 -50.77
C GLN A 458 -65.68 72.48 -49.79
N ASN A 459 -65.99 72.87 -48.55
CA ASN A 459 -66.44 72.07 -47.40
C ASN A 459 -65.39 71.40 -46.51
N GLY A 460 -65.49 71.75 -45.23
CA GLY A 460 -64.60 71.34 -44.15
C GLY A 460 -64.77 69.89 -43.71
N THR A 461 -63.78 69.41 -42.97
CA THR A 461 -63.68 68.00 -42.58
C THR A 461 -63.62 67.87 -41.07
N TYR A 462 -64.60 67.13 -40.55
CA TYR A 462 -64.75 66.72 -39.17
C TYR A 462 -63.72 65.65 -38.79
N ILE A 463 -63.31 65.62 -37.52
CA ILE A 463 -62.50 64.56 -36.93
C ILE A 463 -63.44 63.44 -36.48
N ALA A 464 -63.37 62.28 -37.13
CA ALA A 464 -64.04 61.07 -36.66
C ALA A 464 -63.11 60.30 -35.71
N LEU A 465 -63.56 60.07 -34.48
CA LEU A 465 -62.96 59.13 -33.53
C LEU A 465 -63.70 57.79 -33.65
N THR A 466 -63.00 56.71 -33.96
CA THR A 466 -63.54 55.35 -33.87
C THR A 466 -63.23 54.71 -32.52
N ALA A 467 -64.24 54.04 -31.95
CA ALA A 467 -64.27 53.54 -30.59
C ALA A 467 -63.37 52.32 -30.35
N LYS A 468 -62.91 52.19 -29.11
CA LYS A 468 -62.21 51.02 -28.57
C LYS A 468 -63.26 49.99 -28.13
N GLU A 469 -63.31 48.84 -28.80
CA GLU A 469 -64.02 47.67 -28.28
C GLU A 469 -63.09 46.84 -27.40
N ASP A 470 -63.48 46.67 -26.14
CA ASP A 470 -62.96 45.65 -25.23
C ASP A 470 -63.59 44.30 -25.57
N PRO A 471 -62.80 43.21 -25.69
CA PRO A 471 -63.34 41.86 -25.61
C PRO A 471 -63.21 41.32 -24.19
N GLN A 472 -64.33 41.26 -23.45
CA GLN A 472 -64.53 40.33 -22.35
C GLN A 472 -65.15 39.03 -22.89
N ALA A 473 -64.48 37.90 -22.67
CA ALA A 473 -65.04 36.60 -22.25
C ALA A 473 -63.91 35.59 -22.02
#